data_AF-A0A537FB95-F1
#
_entry.id   AF-A0A537FB95-F1
#
_cell.length_a   1.000
_cell.length_b   1.000
_cell.length_c   1.000
_cell.angle_alpha   90.00
_cell.angle_beta   90.00
_cell.angle_gamma   90.00
#
_symmetry.space_group_name_H-M   'P 1'
#
loop_
_entity.id
_entity.type
_entity.pdbx_description
1 polymer ?
#
loop_
_entity_poly.entity_id
_entity_poly.type
_entity_poly.pdbx_seq_one_letter_code
_entity_poly.pdbx_strand_id
1 'polypeptide(L)'
;MTEKPRPDNRLVQIPPDPASITSFVETSIRPGSSVMLAFSEATMSIFLDRTGDWTITLGLSTKNSRMSSLAGQLEELGFFRATEDEGTVYFLWTSALLGLLDTKHYAEEKLLAALTILQRNTPLCYIS
;
A
#
# COMPACT_ATOMS: atom_id res chain seq x y z
N MET A 1 30.27 0.41 -10.98
CA MET A 1 28.94 0.91 -11.37
C MET A 1 27.94 -0.07 -10.79
N THR A 2 27.18 0.34 -9.77
CA THR A 2 26.25 -0.55 -9.05
C THR A 2 24.85 -0.24 -9.56
N GLU A 3 24.31 -1.09 -10.44
CA GLU A 3 22.91 -1.00 -10.85
C GLU A 3 22.02 -1.21 -9.62
N LYS A 4 21.22 -0.19 -9.27
CA LYS A 4 20.14 -0.33 -8.30
C LYS A 4 19.13 -1.35 -8.87
N PRO A 5 18.68 -2.34 -8.10
CA PRO A 5 17.62 -3.24 -8.55
C PRO A 5 16.39 -2.40 -8.86
N ARG A 6 15.90 -2.49 -10.10
CA ARG A 6 14.63 -1.88 -10.47
C ARG A 6 13.52 -2.62 -9.70
N PRO A 7 12.58 -1.90 -9.06
CA PRO A 7 11.40 -2.56 -8.52
C PRO A 7 10.68 -3.27 -9.66
N ASP A 8 10.32 -4.52 -9.43
CA ASP A 8 9.53 -5.31 -10.37
C ASP A 8 8.14 -4.66 -10.47
N ASN A 9 7.97 -3.76 -11.45
CA ASN A 9 6.73 -2.99 -11.67
C ASN A 9 5.67 -3.88 -12.34
N ARG A 10 5.35 -5.02 -11.72
CA ARG A 10 4.27 -5.89 -12.18
C ARG A 10 2.95 -5.27 -11.73
N LEU A 11 2.12 -4.87 -12.69
CA LEU A 11 0.75 -4.41 -12.42
C LEU A 11 -0.07 -5.60 -11.92
N VAL A 12 -0.19 -5.73 -10.59
CA VAL A 12 -1.02 -6.77 -9.99
C VAL A 12 -2.40 -6.21 -9.69
N GLN A 13 -3.41 -6.74 -10.37
CA GLN A 13 -4.80 -6.53 -9.97
C GLN A 13 -5.11 -7.52 -8.85
N ILE A 14 -5.28 -6.99 -7.63
CA ILE A 14 -5.69 -7.80 -6.49
C ILE A 14 -7.16 -7.50 -6.21
N PRO A 15 -8.06 -8.47 -6.39
CA PRO A 15 -9.42 -8.34 -5.88
C PRO A 15 -9.38 -8.06 -4.37
N PRO A 16 -10.23 -7.16 -3.85
CA PRO A 16 -10.22 -6.77 -2.45
C PRO A 16 -10.99 -7.82 -1.62
N ASP A 17 -10.59 -9.08 -1.75
CA ASP A 17 -11.12 -10.19 -0.95
C ASP A 17 -9.99 -10.86 -0.15
N PRO A 18 -10.28 -11.39 1.05
CA PRO A 18 -9.26 -11.94 1.92
C PRO A 18 -8.37 -13.01 1.26
N ALA A 19 -8.96 -13.92 0.48
CA ALA A 19 -8.21 -15.03 -0.12
C ALA A 19 -7.23 -14.54 -1.20
N SER A 20 -7.65 -13.56 -2.01
CA SER A 20 -6.78 -12.91 -2.99
C SER A 20 -5.63 -12.14 -2.34
N ILE A 21 -5.89 -11.46 -1.21
CA ILE A 21 -4.87 -10.72 -0.46
C ILE A 21 -3.84 -11.68 0.14
N THR A 22 -4.27 -12.72 0.85
CA THR A 22 -3.35 -13.71 1.42
C THR A 22 -2.52 -14.37 0.32
N SER A 23 -3.15 -14.80 -0.78
CA SER A 23 -2.44 -15.38 -1.93
C SER A 23 -1.43 -14.41 -2.55
N PHE A 24 -1.79 -13.14 -2.73
CA PHE A 24 -0.87 -12.11 -3.22
C PHE A 24 0.32 -11.91 -2.28
N VAL A 25 0.06 -11.78 -0.98
CA VAL A 25 1.10 -11.61 0.05
C VAL A 25 2.08 -12.78 0.03
N GLU A 26 1.57 -14.02 0.00
CA GLU A 26 2.39 -15.23 0.00
C GLU A 26 3.21 -15.42 -1.29
N THR A 27 2.65 -15.03 -2.43
CA THR A 27 3.30 -15.22 -3.73
C THR A 27 4.27 -14.11 -4.10
N SER A 28 3.97 -12.87 -3.70
CA SER A 28 4.61 -11.67 -4.23
C SER A 28 5.54 -10.98 -3.22
N ILE A 29 5.37 -11.23 -1.92
CA ILE A 29 6.10 -10.52 -0.87
C ILE A 29 7.03 -11.48 -0.13
N ARG A 30 8.32 -11.21 -0.24
CA ARG A 30 9.39 -11.92 0.47
C ARG A 30 10.12 -10.97 1.45
N PRO A 31 10.76 -11.49 2.50
CA PRO A 31 11.58 -10.67 3.38
C PRO A 31 12.66 -9.88 2.63
N GLY A 32 12.72 -8.56 2.88
CA GLY A 32 13.59 -7.63 2.18
C GLY A 32 13.14 -7.23 0.78
N SER A 33 11.87 -7.44 0.41
CA SER A 33 11.31 -7.07 -0.89
C SER A 33 10.15 -6.10 -0.77
N SER A 34 9.88 -5.39 -1.87
CA SER A 34 8.76 -4.45 -1.98
C SER A 34 7.92 -4.76 -3.21
N VAL A 35 6.61 -4.58 -3.10
CA VAL A 35 5.69 -4.56 -4.23
C VAL A 35 5.02 -3.20 -4.32
N MET A 36 4.75 -2.73 -5.53
CA MET A 36 4.05 -1.46 -5.78
C MET A 36 2.82 -1.71 -6.65
N LEU A 37 1.70 -1.10 -6.25
CA LEU A 37 0.44 -1.08 -6.97
C LEU A 37 0.14 0.36 -7.36
N ALA A 38 -0.24 0.58 -8.61
CA ALA A 38 -0.60 1.89 -9.13
C ALA A 38 -2.10 1.96 -9.42
N PHE A 39 -2.71 3.09 -9.07
CA PHE A 39 -4.11 3.46 -9.32
C PHE A 39 -4.14 4.81 -10.05
N SER A 40 -5.29 5.19 -10.61
CA SER A 40 -5.42 6.44 -11.39
C SER A 40 -4.89 7.68 -10.65
N GLU A 41 -5.23 7.80 -9.37
CA GLU A 41 -4.88 8.96 -8.54
C GLU A 41 -4.20 8.56 -7.23
N ALA A 42 -3.69 7.33 -7.15
CA ALA A 42 -3.04 6.80 -5.97
C ALA A 42 -1.95 5.77 -6.31
N THR A 43 -1.01 5.60 -5.38
CA THR A 43 -0.04 4.50 -5.41
C THR A 43 -0.02 3.82 -4.05
N MET A 44 0.25 2.53 -4.02
CA MET A 44 0.43 1.76 -2.80
C MET A 44 1.73 0.98 -2.91
N SER A 45 2.61 1.11 -1.93
CA SER A 45 3.82 0.30 -1.82
C SER A 45 3.76 -0.52 -0.56
N ILE A 46 4.10 -1.80 -0.66
CA ILE A 46 4.11 -2.74 0.46
C ILE A 46 5.53 -3.27 0.55
N PHE A 47 6.15 -3.10 1.72
CA PHE A 47 7.50 -3.53 2.00
C PHE A 47 7.48 -4.46 3.21
N LEU A 48 8.09 -5.63 3.06
CA LEU A 48 8.41 -6.52 4.17
C LEU A 48 9.92 -6.44 4.37
N ASP A 49 10.36 -5.94 5.51
CA ASP A 49 11.78 -5.86 5.81
C ASP A 49 12.38 -7.23 6.14
N ARG A 50 13.68 -7.27 6.46
CA ARG A 50 14.35 -8.53 6.81
C ARG A 50 14.12 -8.98 8.24
N THR A 51 13.61 -8.11 9.11
CA THR A 51 13.29 -8.39 10.51
C THR A 51 11.86 -8.88 10.70
N GLY A 52 11.03 -8.83 9.65
CA GLY A 52 9.65 -9.29 9.65
C GLY A 52 8.63 -8.17 9.85
N ASP A 53 9.06 -6.92 9.77
CA ASP A 53 8.19 -5.76 9.87
C ASP A 53 7.65 -5.34 8.51
N TRP A 54 6.35 -5.06 8.52
CA TRP A 54 5.58 -4.64 7.38
C TRP A 54 5.49 -3.13 7.36
N THR A 55 5.61 -2.55 6.18
CA THR A 55 5.37 -1.14 5.92
C THR A 55 4.48 -1.01 4.69
N ILE A 56 3.34 -0.34 4.84
CA ILE A 56 2.41 -0.02 3.75
C ILE A 56 2.44 1.48 3.57
N THR A 57 2.82 1.93 2.39
CA THR A 57 2.86 3.34 2.00
C THR A 57 1.81 3.60 0.95
N LEU A 58 1.07 4.69 1.10
CA LEU A 58 0.02 5.13 0.19
C LEU A 58 0.31 6.54 -0.28
N GLY A 59 0.55 6.74 -1.56
CA GLY A 59 0.62 8.07 -2.17
C GLY A 59 -0.74 8.43 -2.74
N LEU A 60 -1.34 9.54 -2.31
CA LEU A 60 -2.59 10.06 -2.88
C LEU A 60 -2.32 11.40 -3.56
N SER A 61 -2.74 11.55 -4.82
CA SER A 61 -2.58 12.84 -5.52
C SER A 61 -3.45 13.92 -4.88
N THR A 62 -2.90 15.12 -4.68
CA THR A 62 -3.67 16.30 -4.23
C THR A 62 -4.70 16.77 -5.25
N LYS A 63 -4.58 16.31 -6.51
CA LYS A 63 -5.58 16.55 -7.56
C LYS A 63 -6.81 15.67 -7.41
N ASN A 64 -6.75 14.63 -6.59
CA ASN A 64 -7.89 13.76 -6.33
C ASN A 64 -8.98 14.56 -5.59
N SER A 65 -10.14 14.74 -6.23
CA SER A 65 -11.27 15.47 -5.64
C SER A 65 -11.78 14.88 -4.32
N ARG A 66 -11.48 13.60 -4.05
CA ARG A 66 -11.86 12.86 -2.83
C ARG A 66 -10.73 12.75 -1.82
N MET A 67 -9.61 13.44 -2.05
CA MET A 67 -8.40 13.38 -1.25
C MET A 67 -8.67 13.51 0.26
N SER A 68 -9.45 14.51 0.67
CA SER A 68 -9.75 14.73 2.10
C SER A 68 -10.54 13.58 2.74
N SER A 69 -11.46 12.96 1.99
CA SER A 69 -12.24 11.81 2.46
C SER A 69 -11.38 10.56 2.53
N LEU A 70 -10.49 10.36 1.56
CA LEU A 70 -9.52 9.25 1.56
C LEU A 70 -8.53 9.38 2.71
N ALA A 71 -7.97 10.57 2.92
CA ALA A 71 -7.07 10.86 4.03
C ALA A 71 -7.70 10.50 5.37
N GLY A 72 -8.94 10.94 5.64
CA GLY A 72 -9.65 10.61 6.88
C GLY A 72 -9.86 9.11 7.08
N GLN A 73 -10.27 8.39 6.03
CA GLN A 73 -10.44 6.93 6.11
C GLN A 73 -9.11 6.19 6.35
N LEU A 74 -8.00 6.67 5.77
CA LEU A 74 -6.68 6.09 6.01
C LEU A 74 -6.20 6.36 7.44
N GLU A 75 -6.44 7.56 7.96
CA GLU A 75 -6.12 7.92 9.35
C GLU A 75 -6.92 7.07 10.35
N GLU A 76 -8.21 6.81 10.08
CA GLU A 76 -9.03 5.89 10.88
C GLU A 76 -8.49 4.45 10.85
N LEU A 77 -7.86 4.03 9.75
CA LEU A 77 -7.15 2.76 9.67
C LEU A 77 -5.79 2.76 10.37
N GLY A 78 -5.36 3.88 10.95
CA GLY A 78 -4.08 4.01 11.66
C GLY A 78 -2.89 4.28 10.72
N PHE A 79 -3.14 4.68 9.48
CA PHE A 79 -2.09 5.29 8.67
C PHE A 79 -1.85 6.72 9.15
N PHE A 80 -0.60 7.15 9.19
CA PHE A 80 -0.27 8.54 9.48
C PHE A 80 0.25 9.24 8.23
N ARG A 81 -0.05 10.53 8.09
CA ARG A 81 0.52 11.36 7.04
C ARG A 81 2.03 11.53 7.29
N ALA A 82 2.83 10.97 6.40
CA ALA A 82 4.29 10.95 6.52
C ALA A 82 4.93 12.18 5.88
N THR A 83 4.56 12.51 4.64
CA THR A 83 5.11 13.66 3.92
C THR A 83 4.21 14.06 2.75
N GLU A 84 4.49 15.20 2.12
CA GLU A 84 3.92 15.61 0.84
C GLU A 84 5.07 15.95 -0.11
N ASP A 85 5.02 15.41 -1.33
CA ASP A 85 6.03 15.63 -2.37
C ASP A 85 5.36 15.66 -3.75
N GLU A 86 5.77 16.62 -4.59
CA GLU A 86 5.28 16.81 -5.97
C GLU A 86 3.75 16.72 -6.15
N GLY A 87 2.96 17.22 -5.19
CA GLY A 87 1.49 17.15 -5.24
C GLY A 87 0.93 15.75 -4.97
N THR A 88 1.68 14.92 -4.26
CA THR A 88 1.25 13.64 -3.70
C THR A 88 1.47 13.66 -2.19
N VAL A 89 0.42 13.33 -1.43
CA VAL A 89 0.54 13.16 0.02
C VAL A 89 0.73 11.69 0.31
N TYR A 90 1.77 11.38 1.09
CA TYR A 90 2.12 10.03 1.48
C TYR A 90 1.62 9.71 2.88
N PHE A 91 0.92 8.60 3.00
CA PHE A 91 0.45 7.99 4.23
C PHE A 91 1.23 6.70 4.48
N LEU A 92 1.53 6.41 5.73
CA LEU A 92 2.31 5.24 6.11
C LEU A 92 1.65 4.50 7.27
N TRP A 93 1.63 3.18 7.17
CA TRP A 93 1.36 2.27 8.27
C TRP A 93 2.53 1.31 8.40
N THR A 94 2.92 0.97 9.63
CA THR A 94 4.00 0.01 9.87
C THR A 94 3.75 -0.83 11.12
N SER A 95 4.09 -2.12 11.05
CA SER A 95 4.03 -3.02 12.21
C SER A 95 5.12 -2.74 13.24
N ALA A 96 6.24 -2.14 12.83
CA ALA A 96 7.39 -1.88 13.70
C ALA A 96 7.04 -0.98 14.90
N LEU A 97 6.01 -0.15 14.77
CA LEU A 97 5.53 0.74 15.83
C LEU A 97 4.55 0.07 16.80
N LEU A 98 4.06 -1.13 16.51
CA LEU A 98 2.91 -1.73 17.19
C LEU A 98 3.27 -2.91 18.10
N GLY A 99 4.52 -3.41 18.06
CA GLY A 99 4.97 -4.52 18.92
C GLY A 99 4.11 -5.79 18.80
N LEU A 100 3.56 -6.05 17.61
CA LEU A 100 2.57 -7.10 17.38
C LEU A 100 3.25 -8.46 17.21
N LEU A 101 2.62 -9.51 17.77
CA LEU A 101 3.07 -10.90 17.62
C LEU A 101 2.77 -11.48 16.22
N ASP A 102 1.69 -11.03 15.57
CA ASP A 102 1.27 -11.51 14.24
C ASP A 102 1.23 -10.36 13.23
N THR A 103 2.41 -9.83 12.89
CA THR A 103 2.54 -8.67 12.00
C THR A 103 1.98 -8.95 10.59
N LYS A 104 2.03 -10.20 10.11
CA LYS A 104 1.48 -10.61 8.81
C LYS A 104 -0.03 -10.46 8.77
N HIS A 105 -0.75 -11.00 9.75
CA HIS A 105 -2.20 -10.92 9.77
C HIS A 105 -2.71 -9.47 9.78
N TYR A 106 -2.12 -8.62 10.62
CA TYR A 106 -2.48 -7.19 10.63
C TYR A 106 -2.12 -6.48 9.33
N ALA A 107 -0.98 -6.81 8.71
CA ALA A 107 -0.62 -6.24 7.41
C ALA A 107 -1.62 -6.64 6.32
N GLU A 108 -2.08 -7.89 6.29
CA GLU A 108 -3.13 -8.36 5.37
C GLU A 108 -4.44 -7.62 5.58
N GLU A 109 -4.88 -7.43 6.83
CA GLU A 109 -6.09 -6.66 7.14
C GLU A 109 -5.99 -5.20 6.71
N LYS A 110 -4.86 -4.54 6.99
CA LYS A 110 -4.63 -3.14 6.59
C LYS A 110 -4.56 -3.01 5.08
N LEU A 111 -3.92 -3.97 4.41
CA LEU A 111 -3.85 -4.02 2.95
C LEU A 111 -5.25 -4.18 2.33
N LEU A 112 -6.05 -5.12 2.84
CA LEU A 112 -7.42 -5.35 2.39
C LEU A 112 -8.29 -4.08 2.56
N ALA A 113 -8.23 -3.46 3.72
CA ALA A 113 -9.01 -2.26 4.02
C ALA A 113 -8.60 -1.08 3.14
N ALA A 114 -7.29 -0.83 3.00
CA ALA A 114 -6.78 0.22 2.14
C ALA A 114 -7.13 0.01 0.66
N LEU A 115 -7.00 -1.22 0.14
CA LEU A 115 -7.40 -1.56 -1.22
C LEU A 115 -8.89 -1.35 -1.45
N THR A 116 -9.72 -1.75 -0.48
CA THR A 116 -11.18 -1.53 -0.54
C THR A 116 -11.51 -0.03 -0.63
N ILE A 117 -10.84 0.80 0.16
CA ILE A 117 -11.01 2.26 0.12
C ILE A 117 -10.60 2.83 -1.24
N LEU A 118 -9.42 2.44 -1.75
CA LEU A 118 -8.92 2.94 -3.04
C LEU A 118 -9.80 2.52 -4.22
N GLN A 119 -10.22 1.26 -4.26
CA GLN A 119 -11.02 0.73 -5.36
C GLN A 119 -12.47 1.24 -5.36
N ARG A 120 -13.07 1.47 -4.18
CA ARG A 120 -14.39 2.13 -4.10
C ARG A 120 -14.36 3.57 -4.60
N ASN A 121 -13.22 4.24 -4.45
CA ASN A 121 -13.09 5.67 -4.72
C ASN A 121 -12.40 6.01 -6.03
N THR A 122 -11.82 5.03 -6.71
CA THR A 122 -11.06 5.22 -7.95
C THR A 122 -11.43 4.13 -8.94
N PRO A 123 -11.99 4.46 -10.13
CA PRO A 123 -12.02 3.49 -11.22
C PRO A 123 -10.58 3.13 -11.57
N LEU A 124 -10.27 1.83 -11.66
CA LEU A 124 -8.97 1.33 -12.10
C LEU A 124 -8.64 1.96 -13.46
N CYS A 125 -7.66 2.85 -13.53
CA CYS A 125 -7.25 3.42 -14.81
C CYS A 125 -6.39 2.41 -15.56
N TYR A 126 -6.94 1.97 -16.68
CA TYR A 126 -6.25 1.27 -17.76
C TYR A 126 -5.22 2.24 -18.37
N ILE A 127 -3.94 1.87 -18.39
CA ILE A 127 -3.00 2.45 -19.36
C ILE A 127 -2.49 1.24 -20.15
N SER A 128 -2.91 1.18 -21.42
CA SER A 128 -2.47 0.20 -22.41
C SER A 128 -1.05 0.49 -22.87
#